data_AF-G5LQY6-F1
#
_entry.id   AF-G5LQY6-F1
#
_cell.length_a   1.000
_cell.length_b   1.000
_cell.length_c   1.000
_cell.angle_alpha   90.00
_cell.angle_beta   90.00
_cell.angle_gamma   90.00
#
_symmetry.space_group_name_H-M   'P 1'
#
loop_
_entity.id
_entity.type
_entity.pdbx_description
1 polymer ?
#
loop_
_entity_poly.entity_id
_entity_poly.type
_entity_poly.pdbx_seq_one_letter_code
_entity_poly.pdbx_strand_id
1 'polypeptide(L)'
;MTCNDENFTTKAGAQRIAAELGIVLVMPDTSPRGEQVADDSGYDLGHGAGFYLNATQPPWASHYRMYDYLRDELPALIQTQFNVSDRCAISGHSMGGHGALIMALKNPGKYTSVSAFAPIVNPSRVPWGIKALTAYLGEDESAWTEWDSCELMLASWPASRRTP
;
A
#
# COMPACT_ATOMS: atom_id res chain seq x y z
N MET A 1 -8.78 15.88 -4.65
CA MET A 1 -7.55 15.29 -5.20
C MET A 1 -7.92 13.94 -5.78
N THR A 2 -7.88 13.77 -7.10
CA THR A 2 -8.17 12.48 -7.74
C THR A 2 -6.89 11.65 -7.70
N CYS A 3 -6.85 10.55 -6.95
CA CYS A 3 -5.71 9.63 -6.86
C CYS A 3 -5.90 8.45 -7.82
N ASN A 4 -5.50 8.61 -9.08
CA ASN A 4 -5.41 7.54 -10.08
C ASN A 4 -3.95 7.23 -10.48
N ASP A 5 -3.75 6.17 -11.25
CA ASP A 5 -2.50 5.67 -11.83
C ASP A 5 -1.75 6.72 -12.69
N GLU A 6 -2.48 7.65 -13.32
CA GLU A 6 -1.90 8.71 -14.14
C GLU A 6 -1.08 9.74 -13.35
N ASN A 7 -1.34 9.93 -12.05
CA ASN A 7 -0.73 11.01 -11.29
C ASN A 7 0.79 10.90 -11.19
N PHE A 8 1.31 9.71 -10.88
CA PHE A 8 2.76 9.54 -10.77
C PHE A 8 3.41 9.57 -12.15
N THR A 9 2.81 8.85 -13.11
CA THR A 9 3.29 8.78 -14.49
C THR A 9 3.45 10.17 -15.11
N THR A 10 2.48 11.07 -14.93
CA THR A 10 2.52 12.38 -15.58
C THR A 10 3.32 13.45 -14.82
N LYS A 11 3.44 13.34 -13.49
CA LYS A 11 3.98 14.44 -12.65
C LYS A 11 5.32 14.13 -11.99
N ALA A 12 5.72 12.86 -11.87
CA ALA A 12 6.92 12.51 -11.12
C ALA A 12 8.23 12.71 -11.91
N GLY A 13 8.18 12.68 -13.25
CA GLY A 13 9.37 12.79 -14.11
C GLY A 13 10.37 11.64 -13.95
N ALA A 14 9.94 10.51 -13.36
CA ALA A 14 10.80 9.39 -13.00
C ALA A 14 11.30 8.59 -14.22
N GLN A 15 10.60 8.66 -15.36
CA GLN A 15 10.89 7.86 -16.55
C GLN A 15 12.30 8.09 -17.09
N ARG A 16 12.76 9.35 -17.08
CA ARG A 16 14.10 9.70 -17.59
C ARG A 16 15.19 8.98 -16.79
N ILE A 17 15.13 9.05 -15.47
CA ILE A 17 16.10 8.40 -14.58
C ILE A 17 15.94 6.88 -14.63
N ALA A 18 14.72 6.36 -14.69
CA ALA A 18 14.48 4.93 -14.81
C ALA A 18 15.09 4.35 -16.10
N ALA A 19 14.97 5.06 -17.23
CA ALA A 19 15.60 4.69 -18.48
C ALA A 19 17.14 4.75 -18.40
N GLU A 20 17.70 5.80 -17.79
CA GLU A 20 19.15 5.93 -17.55
C GLU A 20 19.71 4.77 -16.70
N LEU A 21 18.94 4.29 -15.72
CA LEU A 21 19.35 3.25 -14.78
C LEU A 21 18.93 1.82 -15.17
N GLY A 22 18.17 1.65 -16.25
CA GLY A 22 17.64 0.34 -16.66
C GLY A 22 16.63 -0.25 -15.67
N ILE A 23 15.81 0.59 -15.04
CA ILE A 23 14.80 0.19 -14.05
C ILE A 23 13.42 0.17 -14.70
N VAL A 24 12.68 -0.92 -14.49
CA VAL A 24 11.25 -0.98 -14.82
C VAL A 24 10.43 -0.32 -13.71
N LEU A 25 9.55 0.61 -14.10
CA LEU A 25 8.59 1.24 -13.19
C LEU A 25 7.22 0.57 -13.34
N VAL A 26 6.69 0.01 -12.25
CA VAL A 26 5.32 -0.51 -12.17
C VAL A 26 4.50 0.42 -11.30
N MET A 27 3.43 1.00 -11.85
CA MET A 27 2.61 2.04 -11.22
C MET A 27 1.14 1.59 -11.19
N PRO A 28 0.76 0.73 -10.22
CA PRO A 28 -0.59 0.21 -10.14
C PRO A 28 -1.60 1.27 -9.68
N ASP A 29 -2.87 1.01 -9.98
CA ASP A 29 -3.97 1.79 -9.44
C ASP A 29 -4.09 1.62 -7.91
N THR A 30 -4.90 2.46 -7.27
CA THR A 30 -4.94 2.67 -5.81
C THR A 30 -6.08 1.92 -5.11
N SER A 31 -7.01 1.34 -5.87
CA SER A 31 -8.12 0.52 -5.39
C SER A 31 -8.69 -0.32 -6.53
N PRO A 32 -9.53 -1.34 -6.25
CA PRO A 32 -10.40 -1.93 -7.27
C PRO A 32 -11.27 -0.88 -7.97
N ARG A 33 -11.74 -1.21 -9.17
CA ARG A 33 -12.62 -0.38 -10.02
C ARG A 33 -13.76 -1.21 -10.59
N GLY A 34 -14.90 -0.56 -10.83
CA GLY A 34 -16.05 -1.14 -11.56
C GLY A 34 -17.38 -0.80 -10.88
N GLU A 35 -18.49 -0.89 -11.64
CA GLU A 35 -19.83 -0.55 -11.13
C GLU A 35 -20.28 -1.43 -9.95
N GLN A 36 -19.73 -2.64 -9.84
CA GLN A 36 -20.04 -3.58 -8.77
C GLN A 36 -19.09 -3.47 -7.56
N VAL A 37 -18.09 -2.59 -7.63
CA VAL A 37 -17.15 -2.35 -6.54
C VAL A 37 -17.77 -1.32 -5.59
N ALA A 38 -17.76 -1.63 -4.29
CA ALA A 38 -18.24 -0.72 -3.27
C ALA A 38 -17.43 0.59 -3.29
N ASP A 39 -18.11 1.72 -3.08
CA ASP A 39 -17.49 3.05 -3.11
C ASP A 39 -18.08 3.94 -2.01
N ASP A 40 -17.38 5.03 -1.71
CA ASP A 40 -17.82 6.08 -0.79
C ASP A 40 -17.77 7.45 -1.51
N SER A 41 -18.69 8.36 -1.15
CA SER A 41 -18.67 9.71 -1.71
C SER A 41 -17.47 10.57 -1.26
N GLY A 42 -16.85 10.21 -0.13
CA GLY A 42 -15.67 10.86 0.40
C GLY A 42 -14.42 10.48 -0.39
N TYR A 43 -13.52 11.44 -0.60
CA TYR A 43 -12.24 11.20 -1.29
C TYR A 43 -11.29 10.25 -0.52
N ASP A 44 -11.61 9.99 0.74
CA ASP A 44 -10.77 9.36 1.75
C ASP A 44 -11.22 7.91 2.08
N LEU A 45 -12.18 7.37 1.35
CA LEU A 45 -12.66 5.99 1.46
C LEU A 45 -13.13 5.48 0.09
N GLY A 46 -13.10 4.17 -0.15
CA GLY A 46 -13.58 3.60 -1.40
C GLY A 46 -12.62 3.79 -2.57
N HIS A 47 -13.15 4.18 -3.73
CA HIS A 47 -12.39 4.34 -4.97
C HIS A 47 -11.29 5.39 -4.80
N GLY A 48 -10.04 5.01 -5.08
CA GLY A 48 -8.90 5.90 -4.91
C GLY A 48 -8.24 5.81 -3.53
N ALA A 49 -8.87 5.08 -2.60
CA ALA A 49 -8.51 5.02 -1.19
C ALA A 49 -8.52 3.58 -0.65
N GLY A 50 -7.92 2.63 -1.40
CA GLY A 50 -7.89 1.22 -1.03
C GLY A 50 -6.97 0.87 0.16
N PHE A 51 -6.20 1.84 0.66
CA PHE A 51 -5.31 1.74 1.84
C PHE A 51 -4.29 0.59 1.84
N TYR A 52 -4.13 -0.12 0.72
CA TYR A 52 -3.15 -1.20 0.53
C TYR A 52 -3.28 -2.34 1.55
N LEU A 53 -4.51 -2.61 1.99
CA LEU A 53 -4.85 -3.68 2.92
C LEU A 53 -5.72 -4.75 2.26
N ASN A 54 -6.01 -5.83 3.01
CA ASN A 54 -7.06 -6.79 2.69
C ASN A 54 -8.25 -6.55 3.63
N ALA A 55 -9.32 -5.97 3.11
CA ALA A 55 -10.52 -5.70 3.88
C ALA A 55 -11.20 -7.00 4.33
N THR A 56 -11.77 -6.99 5.54
CA THR A 56 -12.51 -8.09 6.15
C THR A 56 -14.00 -7.78 6.32
N GLN A 57 -14.36 -6.50 6.34
CA GLN A 57 -15.75 -6.07 6.52
C GLN A 57 -16.50 -5.98 5.19
N PRO A 58 -17.77 -6.45 5.14
CA PRO A 58 -18.64 -6.17 4.01
C PRO A 58 -19.00 -4.67 3.94
N PRO A 59 -19.24 -4.11 2.74
CA PRO A 59 -19.17 -4.77 1.43
C PRO A 59 -17.74 -4.88 0.87
N TRP A 60 -16.76 -4.23 1.50
CA TRP A 60 -15.40 -4.03 1.01
C TRP A 60 -14.62 -5.32 0.79
N ALA A 61 -14.78 -6.32 1.65
CA ALA A 61 -14.08 -7.60 1.61
C ALA A 61 -14.16 -8.33 0.26
N SER A 62 -15.19 -8.04 -0.54
CA SER A 62 -15.39 -8.64 -1.86
C SER A 62 -14.31 -8.24 -2.87
N HIS A 63 -13.78 -7.01 -2.79
CA HIS A 63 -12.90 -6.44 -3.81
C HIS A 63 -11.65 -5.75 -3.27
N TYR A 64 -11.68 -5.23 -2.04
CA TYR A 64 -10.59 -4.45 -1.45
C TYR A 64 -9.48 -5.36 -0.88
N ARG A 65 -8.82 -6.08 -1.79
CA ARG A 65 -7.68 -6.97 -1.52
C ARG A 65 -6.38 -6.42 -2.09
N MET A 66 -6.15 -5.12 -1.89
CA MET A 66 -5.03 -4.41 -2.50
C MET A 66 -3.68 -4.91 -2.01
N TYR A 67 -3.60 -5.41 -0.78
CA TYR A 67 -2.37 -6.02 -0.28
C TYR A 67 -2.00 -7.28 -1.07
N ASP A 68 -2.92 -8.24 -1.20
CA ASP A 68 -2.64 -9.47 -1.97
C ASP A 68 -2.38 -9.16 -3.45
N TYR A 69 -3.15 -8.24 -4.04
CA TYR A 69 -2.97 -7.81 -5.43
C TYR A 69 -1.53 -7.30 -5.69
N LEU A 70 -1.04 -6.40 -4.83
CA LEU A 70 0.29 -5.83 -4.98
C LEU A 70 1.41 -6.76 -4.55
N ARG A 71 1.15 -7.66 -3.59
CA ARG A 71 2.16 -8.57 -3.06
C ARG A 71 2.41 -9.72 -4.04
N ASP A 72 1.35 -10.31 -4.59
CA ASP A 72 1.44 -11.60 -5.29
C ASP A 72 0.93 -11.54 -6.72
N GLU A 73 -0.31 -11.08 -6.93
CA GLU A 73 -0.98 -11.18 -8.22
C GLU A 73 -0.28 -10.34 -9.30
N LEU A 74 -0.09 -9.05 -9.03
CA LEU A 74 0.53 -8.13 -9.97
C LEU A 74 2.01 -8.49 -10.22
N PRO A 75 2.86 -8.74 -9.21
CA PRO A 75 4.24 -9.15 -9.46
C PRO A 75 4.33 -10.44 -10.29
N ALA A 76 3.48 -11.44 -10.02
CA ALA A 76 3.45 -12.66 -10.82
C ALA A 76 3.07 -12.36 -12.28
N LEU A 77 2.05 -11.55 -12.51
CA LEU A 77 1.66 -11.13 -13.87
C LEU A 77 2.83 -10.42 -14.58
N ILE A 78 3.48 -9.46 -13.93
CA ILE A 78 4.61 -8.72 -14.50
C ILE A 78 5.75 -9.67 -14.89
N GLN A 79 6.12 -10.62 -14.02
CA GLN A 79 7.16 -11.61 -14.30
C GLN A 79 6.80 -12.52 -15.48
N THR A 80 5.50 -12.84 -15.68
CA THR A 80 5.07 -13.67 -16.82
C THR A 80 5.04 -12.90 -18.15
N GLN A 81 4.76 -11.60 -18.12
CA GLN A 81 4.53 -10.79 -19.33
C GLN A 81 5.76 -10.00 -19.79
N PHE A 82 6.70 -9.71 -18.88
CA PHE A 82 7.83 -8.84 -19.15
C PHE A 82 9.15 -9.48 -18.71
N ASN A 83 10.23 -9.15 -19.43
CA ASN A 83 11.57 -9.60 -19.06
C ASN A 83 12.13 -8.73 -17.92
N VAL A 84 11.77 -9.07 -16.69
CA VAL A 84 12.22 -8.40 -15.46
C VAL A 84 12.99 -9.35 -14.55
N SER A 85 13.90 -8.82 -13.74
CA SER A 85 14.59 -9.63 -12.72
C SER A 85 13.72 -9.83 -11.48
N ASP A 86 14.09 -10.78 -10.63
CA ASP A 86 13.46 -11.00 -9.33
C ASP A 86 13.75 -9.89 -8.30
N ARG A 87 14.70 -8.98 -8.59
CA ARG A 87 15.02 -7.85 -7.71
C ARG A 87 13.91 -6.81 -7.79
N CYS A 88 13.27 -6.54 -6.65
CA CYS A 88 12.20 -5.57 -6.53
C CYS A 88 12.51 -4.55 -5.42
N ALA A 89 12.23 -3.28 -5.67
CA ALA A 89 12.19 -2.22 -4.66
C ALA A 89 10.80 -1.58 -4.68
N ILE A 90 10.38 -1.01 -3.55
CA ILE A 90 9.05 -0.40 -3.44
C ILE A 90 9.14 1.04 -2.94
N SER A 91 8.31 1.91 -3.51
CA SER A 91 8.21 3.31 -3.11
C SER A 91 6.78 3.80 -3.22
N GLY A 92 6.45 4.88 -2.51
CA GLY A 92 5.15 5.50 -2.63
C GLY A 92 5.05 6.87 -1.98
N HIS A 93 3.92 7.53 -2.20
CA HIS A 93 3.62 8.86 -1.67
C HIS A 93 2.33 8.83 -0.83
N SER A 94 2.31 9.49 0.34
CA SER A 94 1.13 9.57 1.22
C SER A 94 0.55 8.20 1.56
N MET A 95 -0.69 7.89 1.16
CA MET A 95 -1.26 6.54 1.28
C MET A 95 -0.38 5.49 0.58
N GLY A 96 0.21 5.80 -0.58
CA GLY A 96 1.16 4.91 -1.24
C GLY A 96 2.46 4.72 -0.45
N GLY A 97 2.89 5.76 0.28
CA GLY A 97 4.04 5.67 1.18
C GLY A 97 3.75 4.76 2.37
N HIS A 98 2.53 4.82 2.90
CA HIS A 98 2.02 3.85 3.86
C HIS A 98 2.07 2.42 3.31
N GLY A 99 1.49 2.20 2.12
CA GLY A 99 1.50 0.91 1.42
C GLY A 99 2.90 0.33 1.21
N ALA A 100 3.86 1.17 0.80
CA ALA A 100 5.24 0.77 0.58
C ALA A 100 5.91 0.28 1.88
N LEU A 101 5.69 0.99 2.99
CA LEU A 101 6.27 0.64 4.29
C LEU A 101 5.65 -0.65 4.86
N ILE A 102 4.32 -0.80 4.82
CA ILE A 102 3.68 -2.05 5.30
C ILE A 102 4.11 -3.26 4.44
N MET A 103 4.26 -3.08 3.13
CA MET A 103 4.72 -4.15 2.24
C MET A 103 6.12 -4.61 2.59
N ALA A 104 7.05 -3.67 2.79
CA ALA A 104 8.42 -4.00 3.17
C ALA A 104 8.50 -4.67 4.54
N LEU A 105 7.78 -4.15 5.54
CA LEU A 105 7.81 -4.65 6.92
C LEU A 105 7.18 -6.04 7.06
N LYS A 106 6.08 -6.31 6.34
CA LYS A 106 5.39 -7.62 6.40
C LYS A 106 6.05 -8.69 5.53
N ASN A 107 6.99 -8.32 4.65
CA ASN A 107 7.65 -9.25 3.72
C ASN A 107 9.19 -9.12 3.78
N PRO A 108 9.81 -9.43 4.94
CA PRO A 108 11.26 -9.30 5.09
C PRO A 108 12.01 -10.15 4.05
N GLY A 109 12.95 -9.52 3.34
CA GLY A 109 13.72 -10.15 2.26
C GLY A 109 13.10 -10.09 0.87
N LYS A 110 11.82 -9.70 0.72
CA LYS A 110 11.17 -9.59 -0.60
C LYS A 110 11.59 -8.35 -1.39
N TYR A 111 11.78 -7.22 -0.70
CA TYR A 111 12.16 -5.95 -1.31
C TYR A 111 13.61 -5.59 -0.96
N THR A 112 14.40 -5.21 -1.97
CA THR A 112 15.81 -4.83 -1.78
C THR A 112 15.96 -3.47 -1.09
N SER A 113 14.95 -2.62 -1.19
CA SER A 113 14.87 -1.31 -0.55
C SER A 113 13.42 -0.81 -0.52
N VAL A 114 13.14 0.10 0.41
CA VAL A 114 11.88 0.84 0.51
C VAL A 114 12.17 2.33 0.70
N SER A 115 11.40 3.19 0.05
CA SER A 115 11.39 4.63 0.30
C SER A 115 9.97 5.18 0.30
N ALA A 116 9.76 6.36 0.88
CA ALA A 116 8.44 6.99 0.87
C ALA A 116 8.54 8.52 0.91
N PHE A 117 7.59 9.19 0.25
CA PHE A 117 7.42 10.64 0.27
C PHE A 117 6.15 10.99 1.05
N ALA A 118 6.29 11.78 2.12
CA ALA A 118 5.19 12.17 3.01
C ALA A 118 4.24 10.99 3.42
N PRO A 119 4.77 9.84 3.90
CA PRO A 119 3.95 8.67 4.21
C PRO A 119 2.98 8.89 5.37
N ILE A 120 1.83 8.22 5.32
CA ILE A 120 0.98 8.01 6.51
C ILE A 120 1.61 6.88 7.34
N VAL A 121 2.44 7.22 8.32
CA VAL A 121 3.23 6.22 9.07
C VAL A 121 2.47 5.55 10.21
N ASN A 122 1.45 6.22 10.76
CA ASN A 122 0.68 5.77 11.91
C ASN A 122 -0.84 5.94 11.64
N PRO A 123 -1.41 5.19 10.65
CA PRO A 123 -2.81 5.32 10.26
C PRO A 123 -3.79 5.05 11.42
N SER A 124 -3.44 4.19 12.38
CA SER A 124 -4.31 3.84 13.50
C SER A 124 -4.56 5.01 14.47
N ARG A 125 -3.81 6.11 14.35
CA ARG A 125 -3.86 7.28 15.24
C ARG A 125 -4.21 8.60 14.52
N VAL A 126 -4.56 8.57 13.23
CA VAL A 126 -4.91 9.78 12.47
C VAL A 126 -6.31 9.67 11.85
N PRO A 127 -7.06 10.79 11.70
CA PRO A 127 -8.48 10.74 11.31
C PRO A 127 -8.77 9.94 10.02
N TRP A 128 -7.96 10.14 8.98
CA TRP A 128 -8.13 9.42 7.71
C TRP A 128 -7.90 7.91 7.90
N GLY A 129 -6.80 7.52 8.55
CA GLY A 129 -6.51 6.11 8.78
C GLY A 129 -7.55 5.43 9.67
N ILE A 130 -8.00 6.08 10.75
CA ILE A 130 -9.08 5.57 11.61
C ILE A 130 -10.36 5.33 10.79
N LYS A 131 -10.78 6.29 9.95
CA LYS A 131 -11.96 6.12 9.09
C LYS A 131 -11.81 4.89 8.17
N ALA A 132 -10.68 4.78 7.47
CA ALA A 132 -10.44 3.71 6.51
C ALA A 132 -10.32 2.34 7.20
N LEU A 133 -9.56 2.25 8.30
CA LEU A 133 -9.36 1.00 9.04
C LEU A 133 -10.66 0.53 9.70
N THR A 134 -11.45 1.42 10.29
CA THR A 134 -12.78 1.06 10.82
C THR A 134 -13.68 0.51 9.72
N ALA A 135 -13.73 1.17 8.56
CA ALA A 135 -14.58 0.73 7.45
C ALA A 135 -14.15 -0.62 6.87
N TYR A 136 -12.84 -0.84 6.68
CA TYR A 136 -12.33 -2.02 6.00
C TYR A 136 -12.10 -3.22 6.93
N LEU A 137 -11.72 -2.99 8.18
CA LEU A 137 -11.29 -4.03 9.12
C LEU A 137 -12.24 -4.19 10.32
N GLY A 138 -13.05 -3.17 10.61
CA GLY A 138 -13.99 -3.13 11.73
C GLY A 138 -13.48 -2.30 12.91
N GLU A 139 -14.32 -2.20 13.94
CA GLU A 139 -14.04 -1.37 15.14
C GLU A 139 -13.01 -1.97 16.10
N ASP A 140 -12.61 -3.23 15.90
CA ASP A 140 -11.54 -3.85 16.70
C ASP A 140 -10.18 -3.29 16.29
N GLU A 141 -9.69 -2.30 17.07
CA GLU A 141 -8.40 -1.64 16.83
C GLU A 141 -7.22 -2.62 16.84
N SER A 142 -7.35 -3.81 17.47
CA SER A 142 -6.27 -4.79 17.48
C SER A 142 -5.95 -5.29 16.06
N ALA A 143 -6.97 -5.39 15.20
CA ALA A 143 -6.82 -5.77 13.79
C ALA A 143 -6.06 -4.72 12.97
N TRP A 144 -6.01 -3.47 13.43
CA TRP A 144 -5.37 -2.36 12.69
C TRP A 144 -3.85 -2.40 12.81
N THR A 145 -3.33 -2.99 13.88
CA THR A 145 -1.88 -3.05 14.18
C THR A 145 -1.09 -3.74 13.06
N GLU A 146 -1.70 -4.71 12.37
CA GLU A 146 -1.11 -5.40 11.23
C GLU A 146 -0.99 -4.53 9.97
N TRP A 147 -1.63 -3.37 9.96
CA TRP A 147 -1.75 -2.42 8.86
C TRP A 147 -1.29 -1.02 9.28
N ASP A 148 -0.40 -0.93 10.27
CA ASP A 148 0.20 0.31 10.75
C ASP A 148 1.73 0.17 10.76
N SER A 149 2.43 1.07 10.07
CA SER A 149 3.89 0.95 9.91
C SER A 149 4.63 1.21 11.22
N CYS A 150 4.13 2.08 12.10
CA CYS A 150 4.70 2.31 13.42
C CYS A 150 4.51 1.07 14.31
N GLU A 151 3.32 0.48 14.33
CA GLU A 151 3.05 -0.74 15.10
C GLU A 151 3.89 -1.93 14.62
N LEU A 152 3.97 -2.15 13.30
CA LEU A 152 4.82 -3.19 12.71
C LEU A 152 6.30 -2.99 13.06
N MET A 153 6.78 -1.75 13.01
CA MET A 153 8.16 -1.43 13.37
C MET A 153 8.44 -1.70 14.86
N LEU A 154 7.55 -1.28 15.75
CA LEU A 154 7.63 -1.57 17.18
C LEU A 154 7.60 -3.08 17.46
N ALA A 155 6.73 -3.82 16.77
CA ALA A 155 6.60 -5.27 16.89
C ALA A 155 7.88 -6.01 16.44
N SER A 156 8.58 -5.49 15.43
CA SER A 156 9.84 -6.07 14.95
C SER A 156 11.03 -5.87 15.90
N TRP A 157 10.89 -4.99 16.89
CA TRP A 157 11.95 -4.74 17.87
C TRP A 157 12.03 -5.90 18.87
N PRO A 158 13.22 -6.47 19.13
CA PRO A 158 13.39 -7.54 20.09
C PRO A 158 12.88 -7.13 21.47
N ALA A 159 12.19 -8.02 22.17
CA ALA A 159 11.67 -7.77 23.52
C ALA A 159 12.75 -7.26 24.49
N SER A 160 14.01 -7.66 24.30
CA SER A 160 15.16 -7.25 25.11
C SER A 160 15.55 -5.77 25.01
N ARG A 161 14.98 -5.02 24.06
CA ARG A 161 15.31 -3.61 23.84
C ARG A 161 14.08 -2.69 23.88
N ARG A 162 12.89 -3.20 24.22
CA ARG A 162 11.71 -2.37 24.48
C ARG A 162 11.89 -1.81 25.89
N THR A 163 12.41 -0.59 26.02
CA THR A 163 12.40 0.10 27.33
C THR A 163 10.96 0.35 27.75
N PRO A 164 10.63 0.19 29.05
CA PRO A 164 9.29 0.39 29.58
C PRO A 164 8.76 1.82 29.38
#